data_AF-A0A3D1VJC0-F1
#
_entry.id   AF-A0A3D1VJC0-F1
#
_cell.length_a   1.000
_cell.length_b   1.000
_cell.length_c   1.000
_cell.angle_alpha   90.00
_cell.angle_beta   90.00
_cell.angle_gamma   90.00
#
_symmetry.space_group_name_H-M   'P 1'
#
loop_
_entity.id
_entity.type
_entity.pdbx_description
1 polymer ?
#
loop_
_entity_poly.entity_id
_entity_poly.type
_entity_poly.pdbx_seq_one_letter_code
_entity_poly.pdbx_strand_id
1 'polypeptide(L)'
;VDALDVFGPYVRSLHAKDGLYPTDGKSLGKEVPVGQGKVNFPKLLQGLKDLGFNGVLSIEREISGEQQIIDIQNTKAYLEKFTFP
;
A
#
# COMPACT_ATOMS: atom_id res chain seq x y z
N VAL A 1 2.37 10.71 -4.64
CA VAL A 1 1.35 9.99 -5.47
C VAL A 1 1.53 10.26 -6.96
N ASP A 2 2.50 11.11 -7.29
CA ASP A 2 2.72 11.75 -8.58
C ASP A 2 3.06 10.75 -9.69
N ALA A 3 3.53 9.55 -9.33
CA ALA A 3 3.74 8.45 -10.27
C ALA A 3 2.44 8.05 -11.02
N LEU A 4 1.26 8.30 -10.44
CA LEU A 4 -0.01 8.03 -11.11
C LEU A 4 -0.23 8.92 -12.35
N ASP A 5 0.33 10.12 -12.38
CA ASP A 5 0.18 11.05 -13.50
C ASP A 5 0.87 10.51 -14.77
N VAL A 6 1.85 9.62 -14.60
CA VAL A 6 2.62 9.02 -15.70
C VAL A 6 2.19 7.56 -15.93
N PHE A 7 2.10 6.77 -14.85
CA PHE A 7 1.94 5.32 -14.96
C PHE A 7 0.54 4.83 -14.63
N GLY A 8 -0.29 5.66 -13.99
CA GLY A 8 -1.59 5.26 -13.45
C GLY A 8 -2.50 4.53 -14.46
N PRO A 9 -2.65 5.00 -15.72
CA PRO A 9 -3.46 4.32 -16.74
C PRO A 9 -2.97 2.91 -17.12
N TYR A 10 -1.72 2.57 -16.80
CA TYR A 10 -1.10 1.29 -17.13
C TYR A 10 -1.05 0.31 -15.96
N VAL A 11 -1.44 0.74 -14.75
CA VAL A 11 -1.41 -0.10 -13.55
C VAL A 11 -2.45 -1.22 -13.66
N ARG A 12 -2.02 -2.48 -13.49
CA ARG A 12 -2.89 -3.68 -13.54
C ARG A 12 -3.06 -4.37 -12.18
N SER A 13 -2.12 -4.16 -11.27
CA SER A 13 -2.19 -4.62 -9.89
C SER A 13 -1.38 -3.67 -9.00
N LEU A 14 -1.69 -3.67 -7.71
CA LEU A 14 -0.94 -2.92 -6.71
C LEU A 14 -0.54 -3.86 -5.57
N HIS A 15 0.72 -3.79 -5.15
CA HIS A 15 1.16 -4.38 -3.89
C HIS A 15 1.05 -3.33 -2.79
N ALA A 16 0.12 -3.53 -1.87
CA ALA A 16 -0.08 -2.68 -0.70
C ALA A 16 0.94 -3.05 0.38
N LYS A 17 1.97 -2.20 0.49
CA LYS A 17 3.06 -2.26 1.47
C LYS A 17 3.33 -0.85 1.98
N ASP A 18 3.81 -0.74 3.21
CA ASP A 18 4.12 0.57 3.80
C ASP A 18 5.41 0.52 4.63
N GLY A 19 6.04 1.68 4.77
CA GLY A 19 7.36 1.77 5.34
C GLY A 19 7.71 3.18 5.78
N LEU A 20 8.69 3.26 6.67
CA LEU A 20 9.36 4.49 7.05
C LEU A 20 10.56 4.73 6.14
N TYR A 21 11.00 5.99 6.03
CA TYR A 21 12.23 6.29 5.31
C TYR A 21 13.44 5.65 5.99
N PRO A 22 14.49 5.27 5.23
CA PRO A 22 15.76 4.93 5.82
C PRO A 22 16.29 6.11 6.63
N THR A 23 16.91 5.80 7.78
CA THR A 23 17.48 6.82 8.68
C THR A 23 18.99 6.93 8.57
N ASP A 24 19.59 6.04 7.79
CA ASP A 24 21.00 6.04 7.42
C ASP A 24 21.17 5.78 5.91
N GLY A 25 22.40 5.86 5.40
CA GLY A 25 22.71 5.57 4.01
C GLY A 25 23.11 4.11 3.73
N LYS A 26 22.94 3.20 4.70
CA LYS A 26 23.42 1.80 4.63
C LYS A 26 22.31 0.76 4.74
N SER A 27 21.15 1.16 5.25
CA SER A 27 20.03 0.30 5.60
C SER A 27 18.79 0.77 4.86
N LEU A 28 17.90 -0.16 4.53
CA LEU A 28 16.58 0.17 4.03
C LEU A 28 15.69 0.75 5.15
N GLY A 29 14.63 1.44 4.72
CA GLY A 29 13.57 1.87 5.61
C GLY A 29 12.88 0.70 6.31
N LYS A 30 12.41 0.92 7.53
CA LYS A 30 11.66 -0.10 8.29
C LYS A 30 10.28 -0.28 7.67
N GLU A 31 9.95 -1.49 7.26
CA GLU A 31 8.58 -1.87 6.89
C GLU A 31 7.67 -1.86 8.12
N VAL A 32 6.47 -1.31 7.96
CA VAL A 32 5.45 -1.20 9.01
C VAL A 32 4.08 -1.59 8.44
N PRO A 33 3.07 -1.87 9.30
CA PRO A 33 1.72 -2.13 8.82
C PRO A 33 1.20 -0.98 7.95
N VAL A 34 0.41 -1.31 6.93
CA VAL A 34 -0.22 -0.34 6.03
C VAL A 34 -1.03 0.68 6.81
N GLY A 35 -0.81 1.97 6.50
CA GLY A 35 -1.45 3.10 7.19
C GLY A 35 -0.67 3.61 8.39
N GLN A 36 0.45 2.97 8.76
CA GLN A 36 1.36 3.44 9.82
C GLN A 36 2.69 3.99 9.27
N GLY A 37 2.92 3.89 7.95
CA GLY A 37 4.14 4.37 7.33
C GLY A 37 3.98 5.73 6.67
N LYS A 38 4.54 5.87 5.47
CA LYS A 38 4.62 7.14 4.73
C LYS A 38 3.80 7.16 3.45
N VAL A 39 3.20 6.04 3.04
CA VAL A 39 2.33 6.01 1.88
C VAL A 39 1.00 6.68 2.21
N ASN A 40 0.60 7.66 1.39
CA ASN A 40 -0.74 8.25 1.46
C ASN A 40 -1.74 7.37 0.70
N PHE A 41 -2.18 6.28 1.32
CA PHE A 41 -3.14 5.33 0.75
C PHE A 41 -4.46 5.98 0.32
N PRO A 42 -5.11 6.86 1.11
CA PRO A 42 -6.34 7.51 0.68
C PRO A 42 -6.19 8.23 -0.67
N LYS A 43 -5.13 9.03 -0.83
CA LYS A 43 -4.89 9.78 -2.07
C LYS A 43 -4.46 8.85 -3.23
N LEU A 44 -3.65 7.84 -2.94
CA LEU A 44 -3.21 6.84 -3.94
C LEU A 44 -4.41 6.06 -4.51
N LEU A 45 -5.25 5.52 -3.63
CA LEU A 45 -6.41 4.70 -4.03
C LEU A 45 -7.47 5.53 -4.72
N GLN A 46 -7.72 6.77 -4.27
CA GLN A 46 -8.61 7.69 -4.98
C GLN A 46 -8.09 7.99 -6.40
N GLY A 47 -6.79 8.29 -6.56
CA GLY A 47 -6.21 8.54 -7.87
C GLY A 47 -6.30 7.32 -8.81
N LEU A 48 -6.03 6.12 -8.31
CA LEU A 48 -6.20 4.89 -9.08
C LEU A 48 -7.66 4.69 -9.51
N LYS A 49 -8.61 4.94 -8.60
CA LYS A 49 -10.04 4.88 -8.92
C LYS A 49 -10.42 5.87 -10.02
N ASP A 50 -9.97 7.12 -9.92
CA ASP A 50 -10.27 8.16 -10.90
C ASP A 50 -9.72 7.81 -12.30
N LEU A 51 -8.67 7.00 -12.34
CA LEU A 51 -8.07 6.45 -13.57
C LEU A 51 -8.70 5.13 -14.03
N GLY A 52 -9.78 4.67 -13.39
CA GLY A 52 -10.51 3.46 -13.78
C GLY A 52 -9.79 2.15 -13.43
N PHE A 53 -8.91 2.17 -12.43
CA PHE A 53 -8.25 0.95 -11.95
C PHE A 53 -9.26 -0.09 -11.48
N ASN A 54 -9.18 -1.29 -12.06
CA ASN A 54 -10.03 -2.45 -11.76
C ASN A 54 -9.22 -3.70 -11.41
N GLY A 55 -7.94 -3.50 -11.04
CA GLY A 55 -7.02 -4.57 -10.72
C GLY A 55 -7.10 -5.03 -9.27
N VAL A 56 -6.18 -5.92 -8.89
CA VAL A 56 -6.10 -6.49 -7.55
C VAL A 56 -5.19 -5.65 -6.65
N LEU A 57 -5.60 -5.49 -5.39
CA LEU A 57 -4.76 -4.99 -4.30
C LEU A 57 -4.22 -6.18 -3.51
N SER A 58 -2.95 -6.52 -3.72
CA SER A 58 -2.25 -7.60 -3.00
C SER A 58 -1.60 -7.03 -1.75
N ILE A 59 -1.92 -7.55 -0.56
CA ILE A 59 -1.26 -7.12 0.69
C ILE A 59 0.10 -7.80 0.79
N GLU A 60 1.16 -7.02 0.89
CA GLU A 60 2.53 -7.51 1.04
C GLU A 60 3.08 -7.07 2.40
N ARG A 61 3.21 -8.04 3.31
CA ARG A 61 3.77 -7.84 4.65
C ARG A 61 4.88 -8.85 4.90
N GLU A 62 6.15 -8.43 4.82
CA GLU A 62 7.31 -9.33 4.78
C GLU A 62 7.96 -9.54 6.16
N ILE A 63 7.16 -10.01 7.11
CA ILE A 63 7.65 -10.50 8.41
C ILE A 63 7.23 -11.95 8.62
N SER A 64 7.76 -12.61 9.64
CA SER A 64 7.40 -13.97 10.00
C SER A 64 6.68 -14.02 11.35
N GLY A 65 5.85 -15.03 11.55
CA GLY A 65 5.12 -15.29 12.79
C GLY A 65 3.70 -14.75 12.80
N GLU A 66 3.01 -14.92 13.94
CA GLU A 66 1.57 -14.61 14.09
C GLU A 66 1.23 -13.15 13.79
N GLN A 67 2.16 -12.23 14.07
CA GLN A 67 1.99 -10.81 13.78
C GLN A 67 1.79 -10.54 12.28
N GLN A 68 2.34 -11.37 11.38
CA GLN A 68 2.13 -11.22 9.94
C GLN A 68 0.64 -11.34 9.58
N ILE A 69 -0.04 -12.33 10.15
CA ILE A 69 -1.47 -12.58 9.89
C ILE A 69 -2.31 -11.44 10.48
N ILE A 70 -1.99 -10.99 11.70
CA ILE A 70 -2.67 -9.86 12.35
C ILE A 70 -2.54 -8.59 11.50
N ASP A 71 -1.33 -8.28 11.03
CA ASP A 71 -1.05 -7.12 10.19
C ASP A 71 -1.80 -7.21 8.85
N ILE A 72 -1.87 -8.39 8.22
CA ILE A 72 -2.61 -8.61 6.98
C ILE A 72 -4.12 -8.38 7.20
N GLN A 73 -4.70 -8.92 8.27
CA GLN A 73 -6.12 -8.73 8.59
C GLN A 73 -6.45 -7.26 8.85
N ASN A 74 -5.62 -6.56 9.62
CA ASN A 74 -5.77 -5.13 9.88
C ASN A 74 -5.63 -4.29 8.60
N THR A 75 -4.67 -4.66 7.75
CA THR A 75 -4.47 -4.00 6.45
C THR A 75 -5.66 -4.19 5.54
N LYS A 76 -6.23 -5.41 5.47
CA LYS A 76 -7.45 -5.68 4.71
C LYS A 76 -8.59 -4.76 5.18
N ALA A 77 -8.87 -4.74 6.48
CA ALA A 77 -9.91 -3.90 7.05
C ALA A 77 -9.66 -2.39 6.86
N TYR A 78 -8.39 -1.97 6.79
CA TYR A 78 -8.02 -0.60 6.47
C TYR A 78 -8.32 -0.27 5.00
N LEU A 79 -7.89 -1.12 4.06
CA LEU A 79 -8.08 -0.90 2.62
C LEU A 79 -9.56 -0.97 2.21
N GLU A 80 -10.34 -1.84 2.86
CA GLU A 80 -11.78 -1.98 2.60
C GLU A 80 -12.57 -0.68 2.84
N LYS A 81 -12.05 0.25 3.64
CA LYS A 81 -12.65 1.59 3.84
C LYS A 81 -12.59 2.47 2.59
N PHE A 82 -11.70 2.14 1.65
CA PHE A 82 -11.44 2.91 0.44
C PHE A 82 -11.80 2.14 -0.83
N THR A 83 -12.07 0.84 -0.74
CA THR A 83 -12.52 0.03 -1.87
C THR A 83 -13.99 0.31 -2.16
N PHE A 84 -14.32 0.37 -3.44
CA PHE A 84 -15.68 0.61 -3.92
C PHE A 84 -16.35 -0.74 -4.23
N PRO A 85 -17.69 -0.83 -4.13
CA PRO A 85 -18.42 -2.05 -4.47
C PRO A 85 -18.22 -2.47 -5.94
#